data_AF-A0A9P9DGH6-F1
#
_entry.id   AF-A0A9P9DGH6-F1
#
_cell.length_a   1.000
_cell.length_b   1.000
_cell.length_c   1.000
_cell.angle_alpha   90.00
_cell.angle_beta   90.00
_cell.angle_gamma   90.00
#
_symmetry.space_group_name_H-M   'P 1'
#
loop_
_entity.id
_entity.type
_entity.pdbx_description
1 polymer ?
#
loop_
_entity_poly.entity_id
_entity_poly.type
_entity_poly.pdbx_seq_one_letter_code
_entity_poly.pdbx_strand_id
1 'polypeptide(L)'
;MSQYGPDTGIIELFHRGDHLRSIEWYFTVPFAWVKVSHTSGVLSRSQPEQRLEVSIDQDAVRDTFFRNRPASGFSESGGIIAIEGPHFQRSSSGDVSFKHKHFGTRSESGSIALRPCNTARESEDEAKAAWVE
;
A
#
# COMPACT_ATOMS: atom_id res chain seq x y z
N MET A 1 -9.74 -5.83 1.12
CA MET A 1 -8.80 -4.84 1.69
C MET A 1 -8.13 -5.49 2.88
N SER A 2 -6.81 -5.42 2.96
CA SER A 2 -6.04 -5.95 4.09
C SER A 2 -6.04 -4.94 5.23
N GLN A 3 -5.78 -5.44 6.46
CA GLN A 3 -5.60 -4.60 7.65
C GLN A 3 -4.47 -3.54 7.52
N TYR A 4 -3.54 -3.75 6.58
CA TYR A 4 -2.41 -2.85 6.30
C TYR A 4 -2.51 -2.23 4.89
N GLY A 5 -3.67 -2.37 4.23
CA GLY A 5 -3.92 -1.82 2.90
C GLY A 5 -4.71 -0.52 2.97
N PRO A 6 -5.12 0.01 1.81
CA PRO A 6 -6.03 1.14 1.77
C PRO A 6 -7.32 0.84 2.56
N ASP A 7 -7.78 1.83 3.33
CA ASP A 7 -8.99 1.76 4.15
C ASP A 7 -10.29 1.88 3.34
N THR A 8 -10.18 2.16 2.04
CA THR A 8 -11.33 2.20 1.13
C THR A 8 -10.94 1.68 -0.25
N GLY A 9 -11.79 0.82 -0.81
CA GLY A 9 -11.80 0.43 -2.21
C GLY A 9 -12.88 1.18 -2.98
N ILE A 10 -12.70 1.30 -4.29
CA ILE A 10 -13.62 2.02 -5.17
C ILE A 10 -14.20 1.04 -6.18
N ILE A 11 -15.53 1.09 -6.35
CA ILE A 11 -16.25 0.46 -7.47
C ILE A 11 -16.90 1.59 -8.26
N GLU A 12 -16.67 1.65 -9.57
CA GLU A 12 -17.33 2.62 -10.44
C GLU A 12 -18.43 1.93 -11.24
N LEU A 13 -19.66 2.40 -11.04
CA LEU A 13 -20.80 2.04 -11.87
C LEU A 13 -20.95 3.09 -12.98
N PHE A 14 -21.19 2.64 -14.21
CA PHE A 14 -21.28 3.55 -15.34
C PHE A 14 -22.24 3.04 -16.41
N HIS A 15 -22.93 3.98 -17.04
CA HIS A 15 -23.95 3.75 -18.03
C HIS A 15 -23.31 3.52 -19.41
N ARG A 16 -23.40 2.31 -19.98
CA ARG A 16 -22.87 2.01 -21.33
C ARG A 16 -23.92 2.03 -22.46
N GLY A 17 -25.19 2.29 -22.15
CA GLY A 17 -26.30 2.21 -23.10
C GLY A 17 -26.82 3.54 -23.63
N ASP A 18 -28.07 3.55 -24.09
CA ASP A 18 -28.80 4.76 -24.46
C ASP A 18 -29.02 5.66 -23.24
N HIS A 19 -28.24 6.73 -23.13
CA HIS A 19 -28.32 7.67 -21.99
C HIS A 19 -29.65 8.42 -21.91
N LEU A 20 -30.54 8.32 -22.89
CA LEU A 20 -31.91 8.84 -22.80
C LEU A 20 -32.78 8.01 -21.85
N ARG A 21 -32.38 6.78 -21.51
CA ARG A 21 -33.05 5.93 -20.54
C ARG A 21 -32.21 5.85 -19.28
N SER A 22 -32.83 6.08 -18.13
CA SER A 22 -32.18 5.86 -16.85
C SER A 22 -32.07 4.37 -16.53
N ILE A 23 -30.98 3.98 -15.86
CA ILE A 23 -30.79 2.64 -15.30
C ILE A 23 -30.88 2.76 -13.78
N GLU A 24 -31.94 2.19 -13.22
CA GLU A 24 -32.04 1.95 -11.79
C GLU A 24 -31.23 0.71 -11.41
N TRP A 25 -30.53 0.77 -10.28
CA TRP A 25 -29.71 -0.33 -9.81
C TRP A 25 -29.86 -0.50 -8.30
N TYR A 26 -29.69 -1.74 -7.83
CA TYR A 26 -29.60 -2.06 -6.40
C TYR A 26 -28.85 -3.38 -6.18
N PHE A 27 -28.31 -3.57 -4.97
CA PHE A 27 -27.76 -4.84 -4.51
C PHE A 27 -27.84 -4.94 -2.98
N THR A 28 -27.60 -6.14 -2.46
CA THR A 28 -27.52 -6.39 -1.01
C THR A 28 -26.09 -6.68 -0.59
N VAL A 29 -25.74 -6.29 0.64
CA VAL A 29 -24.43 -6.56 1.24
C VAL A 29 -24.62 -7.65 2.30
N PRO A 30 -24.17 -8.90 2.04
CA PRO A 30 -24.50 -10.04 2.91
C PRO A 30 -23.70 -10.06 4.22
N PHE A 31 -22.66 -9.23 4.35
CA PHE A 31 -21.76 -9.23 5.50
C PHE A 31 -21.82 -7.88 6.23
N ALA A 32 -22.15 -7.89 7.52
CA ALA A 32 -22.25 -6.67 8.33
C ALA A 32 -20.92 -5.92 8.48
N TRP A 33 -19.78 -6.62 8.33
CA TRP A 33 -18.45 -6.02 8.37
C TRP A 33 -18.04 -5.37 7.04
N VAL A 34 -18.85 -5.48 5.98
CA VAL A 34 -18.63 -4.77 4.72
C VAL A 34 -19.52 -3.53 4.69
N LYS A 35 -18.92 -2.35 4.54
CA LYS A 35 -19.61 -1.07 4.44
C LYS A 35 -19.56 -0.58 3.00
N VAL A 36 -20.68 -0.12 2.46
CA VAL A 36 -20.76 0.45 1.11
C VAL A 36 -21.54 1.76 1.16
N SER A 37 -21.03 2.81 0.50
CA SER A 37 -21.63 4.15 0.49
C SER A 37 -23.08 4.19 -0.02
N HIS A 38 -23.42 3.37 -1.02
CA HIS A 38 -24.75 3.25 -1.59
C HIS A 38 -25.04 1.80 -1.96
N THR A 39 -26.28 1.35 -1.77
CA THR A 39 -26.76 0.01 -2.17
C THR A 39 -27.84 0.08 -3.25
N SER A 40 -28.25 1.28 -3.64
CA SER A 40 -29.12 1.54 -4.78
C SER A 40 -28.85 2.93 -5.36
N GLY A 41 -29.33 3.16 -6.58
CA GLY A 41 -29.19 4.44 -7.25
C GLY A 41 -29.75 4.43 -8.67
N VAL A 42 -29.54 5.53 -9.38
CA VAL A 42 -30.00 5.72 -10.76
C VAL A 42 -28.87 6.35 -11.58
N LEU A 43 -28.51 5.70 -12.67
CA LEU A 43 -27.62 6.26 -13.68
C LEU A 43 -28.46 6.86 -14.81
N SER A 44 -28.13 8.08 -15.24
CA SER A 44 -28.89 8.84 -16.23
C SER A 44 -27.97 9.66 -17.13
N ARG A 45 -28.51 10.40 -18.09
CA ARG A 45 -27.71 11.31 -18.93
C ARG A 45 -26.93 12.35 -18.13
N SER A 46 -27.53 12.90 -17.08
CA SER A 46 -26.90 13.93 -16.24
C SER A 46 -25.97 13.34 -15.19
N GLN A 47 -26.11 12.05 -14.90
CA GLN A 47 -25.26 11.31 -13.97
C GLN A 47 -24.97 9.93 -14.56
N PRO A 48 -24.07 9.85 -15.57
CA PRO A 48 -23.79 8.61 -16.27
C PRO A 48 -22.95 7.63 -15.43
N GLU A 49 -22.35 8.11 -14.34
CA GLU A 49 -21.43 7.37 -13.49
C GLU A 49 -21.77 7.59 -12.01
N GLN A 50 -21.51 6.58 -11.20
CA GLN A 50 -21.61 6.66 -9.76
C GLN A 50 -20.47 5.88 -9.12
N ARG A 51 -19.69 6.58 -8.29
CA ARG A 51 -18.61 5.99 -7.51
C ARG A 51 -19.17 5.43 -6.21
N LEU A 52 -18.86 4.17 -5.95
CA LEU A 52 -19.18 3.47 -4.70
C LEU A 52 -17.91 3.26 -3.90
N GLU A 53 -17.89 3.83 -2.70
CA GLU A 53 -16.83 3.56 -1.72
C GLU A 53 -17.20 2.32 -0.91
N VAL A 54 -16.24 1.40 -0.81
CA VAL A 54 -16.36 0.13 -0.08
C VAL A 54 -15.28 0.08 0.98
N SER A 55 -15.66 -0.24 2.21
CA SER A 55 -14.70 -0.41 3.30
C SER A 55 -15.02 -1.63 4.17
N ILE A 56 -14.01 -2.07 4.93
CA ILE A 56 -14.09 -3.22 5.82
C ILE A 56 -13.98 -2.74 7.27
N ASP A 57 -14.95 -3.14 8.10
CA ASP A 57 -14.87 -2.97 9.55
C ASP A 57 -13.91 -4.02 10.13
N GLN A 58 -12.65 -3.62 10.29
CA GLN A 58 -11.58 -4.53 10.72
C GLN A 58 -11.77 -5.05 12.14
N ASP A 59 -12.44 -4.29 13.01
CA ASP A 59 -12.70 -4.73 14.39
C ASP A 59 -13.75 -5.85 14.38
N ALA A 60 -14.83 -5.70 13.62
CA ALA A 60 -15.83 -6.74 13.44
C ALA A 60 -15.26 -8.01 12.76
N VAL A 61 -14.27 -7.87 11.88
CA VAL A 61 -13.57 -9.01 11.27
C VAL A 61 -12.64 -9.71 12.26
N ARG A 62 -11.88 -8.96 13.08
CA ARG A 62 -10.89 -9.51 14.02
C ARG A 62 -11.52 -10.39 15.10
N ASP A 63 -12.70 -10.02 15.59
CA ASP A 63 -13.47 -10.84 16.54
C ASP A 63 -13.85 -12.21 15.94
N THR A 64 -13.85 -12.32 14.61
CA THR A 64 -14.28 -13.53 13.90
C THR A 64 -13.12 -14.42 13.43
N PHE A 65 -11.94 -13.88 13.11
CA PHE A 65 -10.92 -14.64 12.36
C PHE A 65 -9.45 -14.57 12.84
N PHE A 66 -9.01 -13.59 13.64
CA PHE A 66 -7.57 -13.38 13.86
C PHE A 66 -7.13 -13.35 15.32
N ARG A 67 -6.08 -14.13 15.62
CA ARG A 67 -5.35 -14.07 16.89
C ARG A 67 -4.27 -12.99 16.78
N ASN A 68 -4.32 -11.97 17.64
CA ASN A 68 -3.35 -10.87 17.69
C ASN A 68 -1.91 -11.42 17.78
N ARG A 69 -1.12 -11.27 16.71
CA ARG A 69 0.34 -11.35 16.79
C ARG A 69 0.90 -9.93 16.69
N PRO A 70 1.84 -9.55 17.58
CA PRO A 70 2.55 -8.28 17.42
C PRO A 70 3.31 -8.30 16.10
N ALA A 71 3.19 -7.22 15.33
CA ALA A 71 3.88 -7.07 14.06
C ALA A 71 5.37 -6.81 14.32
N SER A 72 6.25 -7.63 13.72
CA SER A 72 7.69 -7.37 13.62
C SER A 72 8.07 -7.23 12.14
N GLY A 73 8.68 -6.11 11.76
CA GLY A 73 9.09 -5.83 10.37
C GLY A 73 8.00 -5.20 9.52
N PHE A 74 8.13 -5.33 8.19
CA PHE A 74 7.18 -4.76 7.22
C PHE A 74 6.02 -5.72 6.99
N SER A 75 4.81 -5.19 7.05
CA SER A 75 3.60 -5.98 6.85
C SER A 75 3.25 -6.10 5.36
N GLU A 76 2.83 -7.29 4.96
CA GLU A 76 2.31 -7.53 3.62
C GLU A 76 0.95 -6.86 3.43
N SER A 77 0.76 -6.26 2.26
CA SER A 77 -0.51 -5.68 1.86
C SER A 77 -0.71 -5.82 0.36
N GLY A 78 -1.91 -6.23 -0.06
CA GLY A 78 -2.22 -6.43 -1.48
C GLY A 78 -1.33 -7.46 -2.19
N GLY A 79 -0.83 -8.48 -1.48
CA GLY A 79 0.03 -9.52 -2.04
C GLY A 79 1.51 -9.12 -2.16
N ILE A 80 1.91 -7.96 -1.65
CA ILE A 80 3.27 -7.43 -1.78
C ILE A 80 3.80 -6.86 -0.46
N ILE A 81 5.12 -6.91 -0.31
CA ILE A 81 5.87 -6.10 0.65
C ILE A 81 6.80 -5.22 -0.19
N ALA A 82 6.63 -3.89 -0.08
CA ALA A 82 7.48 -2.92 -0.76
C ALA A 82 8.28 -2.14 0.29
N ILE A 83 9.61 -2.23 0.22
CA ILE A 83 10.52 -1.60 1.18
C ILE A 83 11.45 -0.67 0.41
N GLU A 84 11.62 0.55 0.91
CA GLU A 84 12.56 1.51 0.34
C GLU A 84 13.96 1.24 0.89
N GLY A 85 14.98 1.41 0.05
CA GLY A 85 16.36 1.01 0.38
C GLY A 85 16.88 1.55 1.73
N PRO A 86 16.56 2.81 2.12
CA PRO A 86 16.97 3.34 3.42
C PRO A 86 16.20 2.85 4.65
N HIS A 87 15.15 2.04 4.49
CA HIS A 87 14.36 1.48 5.60
C HIS A 87 14.89 0.12 6.08
N PHE A 88 16.18 0.05 6.39
CA PHE A 88 16.80 -1.10 7.07
C PHE A 88 16.73 -0.94 8.59
N GLN A 89 16.81 -2.04 9.32
CA GLN A 89 16.75 -2.07 10.79
C GLN A 89 18.14 -2.15 11.42
N ARG A 90 19.12 -2.73 10.73
CA ARG A 90 20.48 -2.91 11.20
C ARG A 90 21.48 -2.64 10.08
N SER A 91 22.70 -2.25 10.46
CA SER A 91 23.80 -2.02 9.52
C SER A 91 25.14 -2.30 10.18
N SER A 92 26.17 -2.55 9.36
CA SER A 92 27.55 -2.54 9.84
C SER A 92 28.00 -1.14 10.30
N SER A 93 29.05 -1.08 11.13
CA SER A 93 29.59 0.15 11.71
C SER A 93 31.05 0.46 11.31
N GLY A 94 31.46 0.05 10.11
CA GLY A 94 32.83 0.29 9.61
C GLY A 94 33.04 1.65 8.95
N ASP A 95 34.31 1.95 8.64
CA ASP A 95 34.74 3.17 7.96
C ASP A 95 34.12 3.31 6.57
N VAL A 96 33.98 2.19 5.85
CA VAL A 96 33.07 2.05 4.71
C VAL A 96 31.76 1.41 5.19
N SER A 97 30.65 2.14 5.02
CA SER A 97 29.31 1.65 5.36
C SER A 97 28.24 2.24 4.46
N PHE A 98 27.08 1.57 4.38
CA PHE A 98 25.92 2.12 3.67
C PHE A 98 25.38 3.34 4.41
N LYS A 99 25.16 4.43 3.66
CA LYS A 99 24.55 5.66 4.16
C LYS A 99 23.36 6.05 3.30
N HIS A 100 22.33 6.58 3.93
CA HIS A 100 21.21 7.21 3.25
C HIS A 100 21.69 8.41 2.41
N LYS A 101 21.18 8.49 1.19
CA LYS A 101 21.35 9.59 0.23
C LYS A 101 19.99 9.95 -0.36
N HIS A 102 19.68 11.23 -0.41
CA HIS A 102 18.46 11.74 -1.03
C HIS A 102 18.60 11.78 -2.56
N PHE A 103 18.73 10.59 -3.17
CA PHE A 103 18.76 10.39 -4.62
C PHE A 103 17.63 9.45 -5.04
N GLY A 104 17.12 9.63 -6.26
CA GLY A 104 16.07 8.79 -6.83
C GLY A 104 14.78 9.56 -7.09
N THR A 105 13.73 8.83 -7.47
CA THR A 105 12.43 9.39 -7.87
C THR A 105 11.49 9.67 -6.69
N ARG A 106 11.83 9.19 -5.49
CA ARG A 106 11.07 9.43 -4.26
C ARG A 106 11.88 10.36 -3.36
N SER A 107 11.44 11.61 -3.26
CA SER A 107 12.22 12.73 -2.71
C SER A 107 12.55 12.58 -1.22
N GLU A 108 11.65 11.99 -0.44
CA GLU A 108 11.81 11.87 1.02
C GLU A 108 12.62 10.62 1.43
N SER A 109 12.52 9.55 0.63
CA SER A 109 13.01 8.23 1.00
C SER A 109 14.41 7.92 0.52
N GLY A 110 14.82 8.46 -0.63
CA GLY A 110 16.18 8.34 -1.15
C GLY A 110 16.65 6.92 -1.49
N SER A 111 17.98 6.75 -1.48
CA SER A 111 18.72 5.52 -1.76
C SER A 111 19.80 5.30 -0.71
N ILE A 112 20.37 4.10 -0.69
CA ILE A 112 21.58 3.80 0.09
C ILE A 112 22.78 3.68 -0.84
N ALA A 113 23.94 4.12 -0.36
CA ALA A 113 25.20 3.97 -1.07
C ALA A 113 26.35 3.78 -0.09
N LEU A 114 27.39 3.05 -0.50
CA LEU A 114 28.62 2.93 0.26
C LEU A 114 29.33 4.29 0.34
N ARG A 115 29.79 4.63 1.55
CA ARG A 115 30.51 5.87 1.85
C ARG A 115 31.65 5.61 2.84
N PRO A 116 32.77 6.36 2.74
CA PRO A 116 33.12 7.30 1.67
C PRO A 116 33.33 6.62 0.30
N CYS A 117 32.97 7.28 -0.80
CA CYS A 117 32.94 6.61 -2.13
C CYS A 117 34.33 6.22 -2.65
N ASN A 118 35.36 7.05 -2.41
CA ASN A 118 36.70 6.75 -2.88
C ASN A 118 37.30 5.59 -2.08
N THR A 119 37.19 5.63 -0.76
CA THR A 119 37.60 4.53 0.13
C THR A 119 36.90 3.22 -0.20
N ALA A 120 35.58 3.26 -0.42
CA ALA A 120 34.81 2.08 -0.82
C ALA A 120 35.22 1.52 -2.21
N ARG A 121 35.74 2.37 -3.11
CA ARG A 121 36.26 1.92 -4.42
C ARG A 121 37.67 1.34 -4.31
N GLU A 122 38.47 1.84 -3.38
CA GLU A 122 39.87 1.44 -3.20
C GLU A 122 39.99 0.19 -2.31
N SER A 123 39.10 0.02 -1.34
CA SER A 123 39.08 -1.10 -0.38
C SER A 123 37.91 -2.05 -0.66
N GLU A 124 38.16 -3.09 -1.47
CA GLU A 124 37.15 -4.09 -1.82
C GLU A 124 36.69 -4.90 -0.59
N ASP A 125 37.61 -5.20 0.33
CA ASP A 125 37.31 -5.96 1.54
C ASP A 125 36.34 -5.22 2.46
N GLU A 126 36.56 -3.93 2.70
CA GLU A 126 35.64 -3.11 3.49
C GLU A 126 34.29 -2.92 2.80
N ALA A 127 34.29 -2.75 1.48
CA ALA A 127 33.06 -2.64 0.70
C ALA A 127 32.19 -3.90 0.77
N LYS A 128 32.82 -5.09 0.73
CA LYS A 128 32.12 -6.39 0.87
C LYS A 128 31.70 -6.68 2.32
N ALA A 129 32.43 -6.14 3.30
CA ALA A 129 32.07 -6.27 4.71
C ALA A 129 30.89 -5.37 5.11
N ALA A 130 30.56 -4.35 4.31
CA ALA A 130 29.45 -3.45 4.58
C ALA A 130 28.09 -4.10 4.24
N TRP A 131 27.11 -3.96 5.13
CA TRP A 131 25.77 -4.54 4.95
C TRP A 131 24.68 -3.71 5.62
N VAL A 132 23.43 -3.95 5.20
CA VAL A 132 22.18 -3.48 5.82
C VAL A 132 21.14 -4.62 5.79
N GLU A 133 20.28 -4.71 6.81
CA GLU A 133 19.17 -5.68 6.89
C GLU A 133 17.97 -5.11 7.66
#